data_AF-A0AA51CEE7-F1
#
_entry.id   AF-A0AA51CEE7-F1
#
_cell.length_a   1.000
_cell.length_b   1.000
_cell.length_c   1.000
_cell.angle_alpha   90.00
_cell.angle_beta   90.00
_cell.angle_gamma   90.00
#
_symmetry.space_group_name_H-M   'P 1'
#
loop_
_entity.id
_entity.type
_entity.pdbx_description
1 polymer ?
#
loop_
_entity_poly.entity_id
_entity_poly.type
_entity_poly.pdbx_seq_one_letter_code
_entity_poly.pdbx_strand_id
1 'polypeptide(L)'
;MKNIRNHRVMSVAAFSFLFAYLLSFVFEGQVLYSTIDAFGAQTSTFILAAIVAHFVGLFSCGFFIKTPNKAKLTMVIGMVICLIATVPFFFAPSALWLVGLVVAGYAGGCAVAAWGFFLKKFTPKDERIKSCADVLILSNIIMIAINVIAVNLSHVIGLLLSMLCLIFGGVFTTMLPVGDVTITTAAPTADQKSPGDIKKPMLVLFLFVAVITVTSGLMYQVINPAFEHLTGLVSWYWAAPYIVALAFMRNLSPKNKAQRSQFLYIGMGMIVAAFITFMLLSRGAVDYLIVDTLMLGACGIFDLFWWSIIGETLDYSENPSKMFGIGLSANVLGVLCGDVLGVMITSIQLPEAEVAVIALTVVCITLVILPPLNRQLTMLLKSHVYLSAYANMTENQQSAVVCQLKLIDPLTERENEVLTLILDGKTNKEIAATMCVGESTVKYHVGNILSKYGVSSRAELISTLLKAQIKE
;
A
#
# COMPACT_ATOMS: atom_id res chain seq x y z
N MET A 1 -18.83 -21.56 5.02
CA MET A 1 -17.59 -21.35 4.22
C MET A 1 -17.82 -21.15 2.72
N LYS A 2 -18.71 -21.91 2.04
CA LYS A 2 -18.94 -21.80 0.58
C LYS A 2 -19.42 -20.41 0.11
N ASN A 3 -20.33 -19.76 0.85
CA ASN A 3 -20.80 -18.40 0.54
C ASN A 3 -19.72 -17.31 0.72
N ILE A 4 -18.89 -17.41 1.76
CA ILE A 4 -17.81 -16.44 2.01
C ILE A 4 -16.76 -16.50 0.89
N ARG A 5 -16.39 -17.71 0.46
CA ARG A 5 -15.47 -17.90 -0.68
C ARG A 5 -16.01 -17.26 -1.96
N ASN A 6 -17.32 -17.38 -2.21
CA ASN A 6 -17.94 -16.76 -3.38
C ASN A 6 -17.88 -15.23 -3.32
N HIS A 7 -18.22 -14.64 -2.16
CA HIS A 7 -18.15 -13.18 -1.99
C HIS A 7 -16.72 -12.62 -2.07
N ARG A 8 -15.72 -13.36 -1.57
CA ARG A 8 -14.30 -13.00 -1.73
C ARG A 8 -13.93 -12.92 -3.21
N VAL A 9 -14.26 -13.94 -4.00
CA VAL A 9 -13.96 -13.96 -5.44
C VAL A 9 -14.66 -12.81 -6.17
N MET A 10 -15.92 -12.54 -5.86
CA MET A 10 -16.67 -11.42 -6.44
C MET A 10 -16.05 -10.07 -6.07
N SER A 11 -15.62 -9.90 -4.81
CA SER A 11 -14.96 -8.68 -4.32
C SER A 11 -13.61 -8.45 -4.98
N VAL A 12 -12.85 -9.52 -5.22
CA VAL A 12 -11.59 -9.49 -5.98
C VAL A 12 -11.87 -9.11 -7.42
N ALA A 13 -12.81 -9.77 -8.10
CA ALA A 13 -13.15 -9.47 -9.49
C ALA A 13 -13.64 -8.03 -9.67
N ALA A 14 -14.55 -7.56 -8.82
CA ALA A 14 -15.06 -6.18 -8.83
C ALA A 14 -13.93 -5.14 -8.81
N PHE A 15 -12.99 -5.32 -7.89
CA PHE A 15 -11.86 -4.41 -7.76
C PHE A 15 -10.86 -4.56 -8.93
N SER A 16 -10.57 -5.79 -9.37
CA SER A 16 -9.62 -6.02 -10.46
C SER A 16 -10.05 -5.33 -11.75
N PHE A 17 -11.35 -5.32 -12.08
CA PHE A 17 -11.86 -4.61 -13.25
C PHE A 17 -11.75 -3.08 -13.12
N LEU A 18 -12.10 -2.52 -11.95
CA LEU A 18 -11.90 -1.10 -11.67
C LEU A 18 -10.41 -0.71 -11.77
N PHE A 19 -9.54 -1.51 -11.18
CA PHE A 19 -8.10 -1.25 -11.15
C PHE A 19 -7.47 -1.42 -12.53
N ALA A 20 -7.92 -2.39 -13.32
CA ALA A 20 -7.51 -2.55 -14.72
C ALA A 20 -7.88 -1.33 -15.58
N TYR A 21 -9.08 -0.75 -15.40
CA TYR A 21 -9.44 0.52 -16.05
C TYR A 21 -8.47 1.65 -15.67
N LEU A 22 -8.18 1.80 -14.37
CA LEU A 22 -7.29 2.86 -13.90
C LEU A 22 -5.88 2.70 -14.47
N LEU A 23 -5.32 1.49 -14.45
CA LEU A 23 -3.97 1.22 -14.96
C LEU A 23 -3.87 1.23 -16.49
N SER A 24 -4.95 0.91 -17.22
CA SER A 24 -4.93 0.93 -18.69
C SER A 24 -5.15 2.35 -19.25
N PHE A 25 -5.88 3.20 -18.54
CA PHE A 25 -6.30 4.51 -19.05
C PHE A 25 -5.87 5.68 -18.15
N VAL A 26 -6.36 5.77 -16.91
CA VAL A 26 -6.25 7.01 -16.10
C VAL A 26 -4.85 7.25 -15.53
N PHE A 27 -4.13 6.20 -15.13
CA PHE A 27 -2.89 6.27 -14.37
C PHE A 27 -1.73 5.71 -15.20
N GLU A 28 -0.99 6.57 -15.91
CA GLU A 28 0.11 6.18 -16.80
C GLU A 28 -0.29 5.11 -17.84
N GLY A 29 -1.57 5.11 -18.22
CA GLY A 29 -2.16 4.04 -19.01
C GLY A 29 -1.85 4.14 -20.49
N GLN A 30 -1.42 3.04 -21.11
CA GLN A 30 -1.08 2.99 -22.54
C GLN A 30 -2.27 3.37 -23.44
N VAL A 31 -3.51 3.12 -23.02
CA VAL A 31 -4.70 3.56 -23.77
C VAL A 31 -4.76 5.09 -23.86
N LEU A 32 -4.44 5.79 -22.77
CA LEU A 32 -4.41 7.26 -22.77
C LEU A 32 -3.26 7.77 -23.62
N TYR A 33 -2.06 7.18 -23.51
CA TYR A 33 -0.92 7.51 -24.34
C TYR A 33 -1.24 7.35 -25.84
N SER A 34 -1.74 6.19 -26.27
CA SER A 34 -2.13 5.95 -27.66
C SER A 34 -3.24 6.91 -28.14
N THR A 35 -4.15 7.31 -27.26
CA THR A 35 -5.22 8.25 -27.60
C THR A 35 -4.68 9.67 -27.77
N ILE A 36 -3.83 10.13 -26.86
CA ILE A 36 -3.20 11.45 -26.95
C ILE A 36 -2.33 11.55 -28.20
N ASP A 37 -1.54 10.53 -28.49
CA ASP A 37 -0.67 10.46 -29.66
C ASP A 37 -1.47 10.47 -30.98
N ALA A 38 -2.59 9.71 -31.04
CA ALA A 38 -3.47 9.70 -32.21
C ALA A 38 -4.07 11.08 -32.55
N PHE A 39 -4.18 11.98 -31.57
CA PHE A 39 -4.67 13.35 -31.76
C PHE A 39 -3.56 14.42 -31.72
N GLY A 40 -2.29 14.04 -31.54
CA GLY A 40 -1.15 14.96 -31.48
C GLY A 40 -1.20 15.96 -30.33
N ALA A 41 -1.79 15.60 -29.19
CA ALA A 41 -1.93 16.48 -28.03
C ALA A 41 -0.74 16.36 -27.04
N GLN A 42 -0.57 17.35 -26.16
CA GLN A 42 0.52 17.35 -25.18
C GLN A 42 0.21 16.45 -23.97
N THR A 43 1.06 15.45 -23.73
CA THR A 43 0.80 14.36 -22.78
C THR A 43 0.92 14.74 -21.29
N SER A 44 1.94 15.53 -20.95
CA SER A 44 2.36 15.73 -19.55
C SER A 44 1.30 16.35 -18.63
N THR A 45 0.50 17.30 -19.14
CA THR A 45 -0.49 18.01 -18.32
C THR A 45 -1.66 17.11 -17.92
N PHE A 46 -2.11 16.25 -18.83
CA PHE A 46 -3.24 15.34 -18.60
C PHE A 46 -2.91 14.27 -17.56
N ILE A 47 -1.73 13.68 -17.68
CA ILE A 47 -1.28 12.62 -16.77
C ILE A 47 -1.06 13.17 -15.36
N LEU A 48 -0.37 14.30 -15.23
CA LEU A 48 -0.15 14.94 -13.93
C LEU A 48 -1.48 15.26 -13.24
N ALA A 49 -2.45 15.82 -13.98
CA ALA A 49 -3.77 16.14 -13.44
C ALA A 49 -4.53 14.90 -12.96
N ALA A 50 -4.46 13.79 -13.71
CA ALA A 50 -5.07 12.53 -13.34
C ALA A 50 -4.45 11.93 -12.06
N ILE A 51 -3.11 11.90 -11.96
CA ILE A 51 -2.37 11.37 -10.82
C ILE A 51 -2.68 12.17 -9.55
N VAL A 52 -2.64 13.51 -9.63
CA VAL A 52 -2.95 14.39 -8.51
C VAL A 52 -4.41 14.20 -8.07
N ALA A 53 -5.36 14.17 -9.01
CA ALA A 53 -6.76 13.94 -8.67
C ALA A 53 -6.99 12.58 -8.00
N HIS A 54 -6.30 11.53 -8.48
CA HIS A 54 -6.34 10.20 -7.89
C HIS A 54 -5.80 10.17 -6.46
N PHE A 55 -4.67 10.84 -6.21
CA PHE A 55 -4.13 11.02 -4.86
C PHE A 55 -5.15 11.69 -3.93
N VAL A 56 -5.76 12.81 -4.36
CA VAL A 56 -6.77 13.52 -3.55
C VAL A 56 -7.98 12.62 -3.28
N GLY A 57 -8.42 11.85 -4.28
CA GLY A 57 -9.50 10.87 -4.12
C GLY A 57 -9.20 9.82 -3.05
N LEU A 58 -8.05 9.16 -3.14
CA LEU A 58 -7.60 8.14 -2.16
C LEU A 58 -7.45 8.71 -0.75
N PHE A 59 -6.90 9.93 -0.62
CA PHE A 59 -6.63 10.54 0.68
C PHE A 59 -7.90 11.04 1.37
N SER A 60 -8.84 11.61 0.60
CA SER A 60 -10.02 12.29 1.15
C SER A 60 -11.25 11.39 1.37
N CYS A 61 -11.37 10.28 0.65
CA CYS A 61 -12.56 9.42 0.70
C CYS A 61 -12.88 8.86 2.10
N GLY A 62 -11.86 8.65 2.92
CA GLY A 62 -11.98 8.14 4.29
C GLY A 62 -12.75 9.07 5.23
N PHE A 63 -12.96 10.34 4.87
CA PHE A 63 -13.72 11.28 5.69
C PHE A 63 -15.24 11.10 5.56
N PHE A 64 -15.73 10.63 4.40
CA PHE A 64 -17.16 10.50 4.12
C PHE A 64 -17.65 9.04 3.96
N ILE A 65 -16.76 8.10 3.59
CA ILE A 65 -17.09 6.67 3.54
C ILE A 65 -16.93 6.08 4.95
N LYS A 66 -18.03 5.94 5.69
CA LYS A 66 -18.03 5.40 7.07
C LYS A 66 -18.74 4.06 7.23
N THR A 67 -19.48 3.61 6.22
CA THR A 67 -20.30 2.39 6.29
C THR A 67 -20.09 1.54 5.04
N PRO A 68 -20.31 0.22 5.11
CA PRO A 68 -20.17 -0.65 3.94
C PRO A 68 -21.20 -0.33 2.84
N ASN A 69 -22.39 0.18 3.21
CA ASN A 69 -23.40 0.66 2.25
C ASN A 69 -22.87 1.86 1.46
N LYS A 70 -22.30 2.86 2.16
CA LYS A 70 -21.67 4.01 1.50
C LYS A 70 -20.45 3.59 0.67
N ALA A 71 -19.68 2.59 1.11
CA ALA A 71 -18.56 2.07 0.34
C ALA A 71 -19.02 1.43 -0.98
N LYS A 72 -20.05 0.57 -0.93
CA LYS A 72 -20.67 -0.03 -2.13
C LYS A 72 -21.15 1.04 -3.09
N LEU A 73 -21.91 2.00 -2.58
CA LEU A 73 -22.45 3.10 -3.36
C LEU A 73 -21.34 3.94 -4.00
N THR A 74 -20.28 4.25 -3.25
CA THR A 74 -19.13 5.01 -3.75
C THR A 74 -18.38 4.27 -4.86
N MET A 75 -18.20 2.96 -4.74
CA MET A 75 -17.60 2.15 -5.82
C MET A 75 -18.44 2.19 -7.09
N VAL A 76 -19.76 1.97 -6.98
CA VAL A 76 -20.66 1.95 -8.15
C VAL A 76 -20.74 3.32 -8.79
N ILE A 77 -21.01 4.38 -8.01
CA ILE A 77 -21.05 5.76 -8.51
C ILE A 77 -19.70 6.15 -9.12
N GLY A 78 -18.59 5.80 -8.46
CA GLY A 78 -17.25 6.09 -8.96
C GLY A 78 -17.00 5.48 -10.33
N MET A 79 -17.38 4.20 -10.53
CA MET A 79 -17.27 3.54 -11.84
C MET A 79 -18.18 4.16 -12.90
N VAL A 80 -19.40 4.57 -12.55
CA VAL A 80 -20.30 5.28 -13.47
C VAL A 80 -19.73 6.65 -13.87
N ILE A 81 -19.18 7.39 -12.91
CA ILE A 81 -18.52 8.67 -13.17
C ILE A 81 -17.33 8.47 -14.11
N CYS A 82 -16.46 7.49 -13.84
CA CYS A 82 -15.34 7.15 -14.71
C CYS A 82 -15.81 6.79 -16.13
N LEU A 83 -16.91 6.03 -16.25
CA LEU A 83 -17.46 5.64 -17.54
C LEU A 83 -17.89 6.86 -18.36
N ILE A 84 -18.64 7.78 -17.75
CA ILE A 84 -19.10 9.02 -18.41
C ILE A 84 -17.90 9.93 -18.73
N ALA A 85 -16.97 10.08 -17.80
CA ALA A 85 -15.78 10.91 -17.95
C ALA A 85 -14.81 10.41 -19.05
N THR A 86 -14.94 9.15 -19.47
CA THR A 86 -14.14 8.56 -20.55
C THR A 86 -14.72 8.87 -21.94
N VAL A 87 -16.02 9.19 -22.05
CA VAL A 87 -16.70 9.45 -23.34
C VAL A 87 -16.06 10.58 -24.19
N PRO A 88 -15.60 11.71 -23.62
CA PRO A 88 -14.97 12.77 -24.41
C PRO A 88 -13.73 12.33 -25.21
N PHE A 89 -13.08 11.23 -24.85
CA PHE A 89 -11.86 10.73 -25.48
C PHE A 89 -12.10 10.01 -26.83
N PHE A 90 -13.36 9.80 -27.22
CA PHE A 90 -13.71 9.38 -28.60
C PHE A 90 -13.68 10.54 -29.61
N PHE A 91 -13.61 11.78 -29.13
CA PHE A 91 -13.69 12.98 -29.95
C PHE A 91 -12.39 13.77 -29.85
N ALA A 92 -12.23 14.76 -30.74
CA ALA A 92 -11.06 15.62 -30.77
C ALA A 92 -10.78 16.29 -29.40
N PRO A 93 -9.50 16.57 -29.08
CA PRO A 93 -9.10 17.14 -27.81
C PRO A 93 -9.88 18.40 -27.47
N SER A 94 -10.42 18.43 -26.25
CA SER A 94 -11.18 19.57 -25.73
C SER A 94 -10.93 19.72 -24.24
N ALA A 95 -11.41 20.81 -23.63
CA ALA A 95 -11.33 21.00 -22.18
C ALA A 95 -11.97 19.85 -21.39
N LEU A 96 -12.89 19.10 -22.00
CA LEU A 96 -13.53 17.93 -21.41
C LEU A 96 -12.56 16.78 -21.15
N TRP A 97 -11.42 16.70 -21.83
CA TRP A 97 -10.41 15.69 -21.54
C TRP A 97 -9.79 15.91 -20.16
N LEU A 98 -9.38 17.15 -19.87
CA LEU A 98 -8.80 17.50 -18.57
C LEU A 98 -9.83 17.35 -17.45
N VAL A 99 -11.04 17.87 -17.66
CA VAL A 99 -12.14 17.72 -16.69
C VAL A 99 -12.46 16.25 -16.48
N GLY A 100 -12.52 15.46 -17.55
CA GLY A 100 -12.78 14.02 -17.51
C GLY A 100 -11.72 13.28 -16.68
N LEU A 101 -10.43 13.53 -16.92
CA LEU A 101 -9.35 12.88 -16.16
C LEU A 101 -9.31 13.27 -14.69
N VAL A 102 -9.56 14.55 -14.36
CA VAL A 102 -9.63 14.99 -12.97
C VAL A 102 -10.82 14.32 -12.25
N VAL A 103 -11.98 14.32 -12.89
CA VAL A 103 -13.20 13.72 -12.32
C VAL A 103 -13.06 12.19 -12.20
N ALA A 104 -12.57 11.52 -13.23
CA ALA A 104 -12.32 10.07 -13.21
C ALA A 104 -11.21 9.69 -12.22
N GLY A 105 -10.12 10.45 -12.14
CA GLY A 105 -9.04 10.24 -11.18
C GLY A 105 -9.55 10.31 -9.74
N TYR A 106 -10.27 11.38 -9.40
CA TYR A 106 -10.84 11.56 -8.06
C TYR A 106 -11.87 10.47 -7.70
N ALA A 107 -12.82 10.22 -8.60
CA ALA A 107 -13.87 9.22 -8.40
C ALA A 107 -13.29 7.79 -8.31
N GLY A 108 -12.32 7.47 -9.18
CA GLY A 108 -11.56 6.23 -9.17
C GLY A 108 -10.77 6.03 -7.88
N GLY A 109 -10.12 7.08 -7.36
CA GLY A 109 -9.42 7.03 -6.08
C GLY A 109 -10.36 6.75 -4.92
N CYS A 110 -11.51 7.40 -4.89
CA CYS A 110 -12.55 7.15 -3.89
C CYS A 110 -13.09 5.72 -3.95
N ALA A 111 -13.34 5.20 -5.16
CA ALA A 111 -13.82 3.84 -5.37
C ALA A 111 -12.77 2.79 -4.97
N VAL A 112 -11.49 3.01 -5.28
CA VAL A 112 -10.39 2.13 -4.87
C VAL A 112 -10.29 2.06 -3.35
N ALA A 113 -10.31 3.20 -2.67
CA ALA A 113 -10.24 3.23 -1.21
C ALA A 113 -11.47 2.62 -0.52
N ALA A 114 -12.66 2.72 -1.13
CA ALA A 114 -13.89 2.10 -0.66
C ALA A 114 -13.75 0.57 -0.49
N TRP A 115 -12.91 -0.06 -1.32
CA TRP A 115 -12.66 -1.50 -1.26
C TRP A 115 -12.05 -1.99 0.05
N GLY A 116 -11.41 -1.12 0.83
CA GLY A 116 -10.92 -1.46 2.17
C GLY A 116 -11.98 -2.10 3.08
N PHE A 117 -13.26 -1.70 2.96
CA PHE A 117 -14.36 -2.35 3.67
C PHE A 117 -14.59 -3.79 3.22
N PHE A 118 -14.56 -4.06 1.91
CA PHE A 118 -14.82 -5.37 1.35
C PHE A 118 -13.63 -6.32 1.55
N LEU A 119 -12.40 -5.82 1.47
CA LEU A 119 -11.21 -6.56 1.83
C LEU A 119 -11.25 -6.99 3.31
N LYS A 120 -11.66 -6.10 4.22
CA LYS A 120 -11.83 -6.46 5.64
C LYS A 120 -12.97 -7.45 5.85
N LYS A 121 -14.11 -7.26 5.17
CA LYS A 121 -15.36 -8.02 5.40
C LYS A 121 -15.34 -9.42 4.80
N PHE A 122 -14.82 -9.59 3.59
CA PHE A 122 -14.92 -10.85 2.84
C PHE A 122 -13.65 -11.70 2.86
N THR A 123 -12.54 -11.15 3.36
CA THR A 123 -11.27 -11.87 3.40
C THR A 123 -10.74 -11.99 4.84
N PRO A 124 -10.56 -13.23 5.35
CA PRO A 124 -9.89 -13.51 6.61
C PRO A 124 -8.47 -12.91 6.65
N LYS A 125 -8.00 -12.51 7.83
CA LYS A 125 -6.73 -11.79 8.02
C LYS A 125 -5.52 -12.51 7.41
N ASP A 126 -5.47 -13.82 7.53
CA ASP A 126 -4.43 -14.71 7.01
C ASP A 126 -4.49 -14.88 5.48
N GLU A 127 -5.64 -14.61 4.86
CA GLU A 127 -5.86 -14.70 3.40
C GLU A 127 -5.82 -13.34 2.69
N ARG A 128 -5.67 -12.22 3.41
CA ARG A 128 -5.64 -10.86 2.82
C ARG A 128 -4.52 -10.69 1.80
N ILE A 129 -3.31 -11.16 2.12
CA ILE A 129 -2.19 -11.12 1.17
C ILE A 129 -2.53 -11.87 -0.13
N LYS A 130 -3.23 -13.00 -0.05
CA LYS A 130 -3.64 -13.75 -1.25
C LYS A 130 -4.67 -12.96 -2.06
N SER A 131 -5.63 -12.30 -1.41
CA SER A 131 -6.62 -11.47 -2.11
C SER A 131 -5.99 -10.24 -2.75
N CYS A 132 -5.04 -9.59 -2.08
CA CYS A 132 -4.27 -8.50 -2.67
C CYS A 132 -3.49 -8.97 -3.90
N ALA A 133 -2.82 -10.14 -3.81
CA ALA A 133 -2.13 -10.73 -4.93
C ALA A 133 -3.08 -11.11 -6.08
N ASP A 134 -4.21 -11.77 -5.77
CA ASP A 134 -5.24 -12.14 -6.76
C ASP A 134 -5.74 -10.89 -7.51
N VAL A 135 -5.96 -9.79 -6.78
CA VAL A 135 -6.39 -8.50 -7.32
C VAL A 135 -5.35 -7.92 -8.27
N LEU A 136 -4.09 -7.82 -7.82
CA LEU A 136 -3.00 -7.21 -8.57
C LEU A 136 -2.65 -8.04 -9.81
N ILE A 137 -2.64 -9.36 -9.70
CA ILE A 137 -2.42 -10.28 -10.82
C ILE A 137 -3.53 -10.12 -11.87
N LEU A 138 -4.80 -10.26 -11.46
CA LEU A 138 -5.91 -10.22 -12.40
C LEU A 138 -6.06 -8.87 -13.09
N SER A 139 -5.89 -7.76 -12.35
CA SER A 139 -5.94 -6.42 -12.92
C SER A 139 -4.83 -6.17 -13.95
N ASN A 140 -3.60 -6.62 -13.66
CA ASN A 140 -2.48 -6.47 -14.60
C ASN A 140 -2.62 -7.38 -15.84
N ILE A 141 -3.16 -8.59 -15.70
CA ILE A 141 -3.46 -9.45 -16.85
C ILE A 141 -4.48 -8.78 -17.78
N ILE A 142 -5.57 -8.24 -17.22
CA ILE A 142 -6.58 -7.52 -18.00
C ILE A 142 -5.96 -6.27 -18.64
N MET A 143 -5.18 -5.50 -17.88
CA MET A 143 -4.48 -4.31 -18.38
C MET A 143 -3.55 -4.64 -19.56
N ILE A 144 -2.72 -5.70 -19.48
CA ILE A 144 -1.86 -6.12 -20.61
C ILE A 144 -2.70 -6.41 -21.85
N ALA A 145 -3.79 -7.17 -21.70
CA ALA A 145 -4.66 -7.51 -22.83
C ALA A 145 -5.25 -6.25 -23.50
N ILE A 146 -5.69 -5.28 -22.70
CA ILE A 146 -6.21 -4.00 -23.20
C ILE A 146 -5.10 -3.19 -23.90
N ASN A 147 -3.95 -3.04 -23.26
CA ASN A 147 -2.84 -2.24 -23.76
C ASN A 147 -2.31 -2.78 -25.09
N VAL A 148 -2.14 -4.10 -25.22
CA VAL A 148 -1.71 -4.74 -26.47
C VAL A 148 -2.69 -4.45 -27.60
N ILE A 149 -4.00 -4.48 -27.33
CA ILE A 149 -5.04 -4.14 -28.33
C ILE A 149 -5.02 -2.64 -28.66
N ALA A 150 -4.84 -1.78 -27.66
CA ALA A 150 -4.79 -0.33 -27.83
C ALA A 150 -3.62 0.11 -28.72
N VAL A 151 -2.44 -0.47 -28.48
CA VAL A 151 -1.19 -0.14 -29.17
C VAL A 151 -1.13 -0.76 -30.57
N ASN A 152 -1.51 -2.04 -30.73
CA ASN A 152 -1.29 -2.76 -31.99
C ASN A 152 -2.50 -2.77 -32.93
N LEU A 153 -3.72 -2.58 -32.42
CA LEU A 153 -4.95 -2.67 -33.23
C LEU A 153 -5.64 -1.31 -33.36
N SER A 154 -6.06 -0.72 -32.25
CA SER A 154 -6.73 0.58 -32.24
C SER A 154 -6.90 1.13 -30.83
N HIS A 155 -6.51 2.39 -30.62
CA HIS A 155 -6.75 3.11 -29.36
C HIS A 155 -8.23 3.17 -28.99
N VAL A 156 -9.13 3.28 -29.98
CA VAL A 156 -10.60 3.30 -29.78
C VAL A 156 -11.10 1.97 -29.20
N ILE A 157 -10.61 0.84 -29.73
CA ILE A 157 -10.98 -0.49 -29.22
C ILE A 157 -10.44 -0.67 -27.80
N GLY A 158 -9.21 -0.25 -27.53
CA GLY A 158 -8.64 -0.22 -26.18
C GLY A 158 -9.51 0.55 -25.19
N LEU A 159 -9.95 1.76 -25.57
CA LEU A 159 -10.82 2.60 -24.76
C LEU A 159 -12.17 1.94 -24.46
N LEU A 160 -12.79 1.30 -25.46
CA LEU A 160 -14.04 0.55 -25.29
C LEU A 160 -13.88 -0.63 -24.33
N LEU A 161 -12.77 -1.38 -24.41
CA LEU A 161 -12.45 -2.46 -23.49
C LEU A 161 -12.23 -1.96 -22.05
N SER A 162 -11.54 -0.83 -21.87
CA SER A 162 -11.38 -0.19 -20.56
C SER A 162 -12.73 0.24 -19.97
N MET A 163 -13.63 0.79 -20.78
CA MET A 163 -15.00 1.13 -20.35
C MET A 163 -15.83 -0.11 -19.98
N LEU A 164 -15.67 -1.20 -20.73
CA LEU A 164 -16.34 -2.47 -20.45
C LEU A 164 -15.89 -3.09 -19.12
N CYS A 165 -14.63 -2.87 -18.70
CA CYS A 165 -14.16 -3.21 -17.37
C CYS A 165 -14.97 -2.49 -16.28
N LEU A 166 -15.26 -1.20 -16.43
CA LEU A 166 -16.09 -0.46 -15.45
C LEU A 166 -17.50 -1.03 -15.33
N ILE A 167 -18.09 -1.49 -16.45
CA ILE A 167 -19.41 -2.12 -16.44
C ILE A 167 -19.35 -3.44 -15.66
N PHE A 168 -18.40 -4.32 -15.96
CA PHE A 168 -18.26 -5.58 -15.22
C PHE A 168 -17.92 -5.38 -13.75
N GLY A 169 -17.00 -4.46 -13.44
CA GLY A 169 -16.68 -4.08 -12.06
C GLY A 169 -17.90 -3.57 -11.29
N GLY A 170 -18.72 -2.74 -11.94
CA GLY A 170 -20.00 -2.25 -11.43
C GLY A 170 -20.97 -3.38 -11.13
N VAL A 171 -21.18 -4.29 -12.09
CA VAL A 171 -22.05 -5.46 -11.92
C VAL A 171 -21.59 -6.31 -10.73
N PHE A 172 -20.33 -6.72 -10.67
CA PHE A 172 -19.81 -7.50 -9.53
C PHE A 172 -19.97 -6.76 -8.20
N THR A 173 -19.74 -5.45 -8.18
CA THR A 173 -19.92 -4.62 -6.98
C THR A 173 -21.38 -4.59 -6.52
N THR A 174 -22.34 -4.45 -7.44
CA THR A 174 -23.78 -4.48 -7.11
C THR A 174 -24.23 -5.82 -6.55
N MET A 175 -23.59 -6.92 -6.95
CA MET A 175 -23.88 -8.26 -6.44
C MET A 175 -23.28 -8.53 -5.05
N LEU A 176 -22.41 -7.65 -4.52
CA LEU A 176 -21.85 -7.83 -3.18
C LEU A 176 -22.94 -7.66 -2.10
N PRO A 177 -23.07 -8.60 -1.15
CA PRO A 177 -24.07 -8.52 -0.10
C PRO A 177 -23.68 -7.48 0.95
N VAL A 178 -24.50 -6.45 1.06
CA VAL A 178 -24.42 -5.47 2.14
C VAL A 178 -25.77 -5.46 2.84
N GLY A 179 -25.98 -6.44 3.72
CA GLY A 179 -27.15 -6.47 4.61
C GLY A 179 -26.85 -5.72 5.91
N ASP A 180 -27.92 -5.24 6.55
CA ASP A 180 -27.97 -4.86 7.95
C ASP A 180 -27.72 -6.10 8.80
N VAL A 181 -26.45 -6.53 8.88
CA VAL A 181 -26.05 -7.45 9.92
C VAL A 181 -26.02 -6.59 11.17
N THR A 182 -27.14 -6.55 11.90
CA THR A 182 -27.11 -6.50 13.36
C THR A 182 -26.14 -7.59 13.76
N ILE A 183 -24.89 -7.19 13.96
CA ILE A 183 -23.98 -7.94 14.79
C ILE A 183 -24.79 -8.08 16.08
N THR A 184 -25.10 -9.31 16.49
CA THR A 184 -25.41 -9.61 17.89
C THR A 184 -24.15 -9.23 18.67
N THR A 185 -23.91 -7.94 18.83
CA THR A 185 -23.06 -7.40 19.85
C THR A 185 -23.78 -7.76 21.13
N ALA A 186 -23.24 -8.74 21.86
CA ALA A 186 -23.32 -8.66 23.30
C ALA A 186 -23.06 -7.19 23.66
N ALA A 187 -23.94 -6.60 24.46
CA ALA A 187 -23.96 -5.18 24.75
C ALA A 187 -22.54 -4.64 24.99
N PRO A 188 -22.16 -3.48 24.41
CA PRO A 188 -20.87 -2.89 24.70
C PRO A 188 -20.83 -2.58 26.19
N THR A 189 -20.03 -3.32 26.95
CA THR A 189 -19.64 -2.90 28.29
C THR A 189 -18.88 -1.58 28.13
N ALA A 190 -19.30 -0.58 28.89
CA ALA A 190 -19.02 0.84 28.68
C ALA A 190 -17.55 1.29 28.87
N ASP A 191 -16.58 0.38 28.80
CA ASP A 191 -15.16 0.65 29.11
C ASP A 191 -14.16 0.11 28.08
N GLN A 192 -14.55 -0.05 26.81
CA GLN A 192 -13.57 -0.27 25.73
C GLN A 192 -12.82 1.04 25.40
N LYS A 193 -11.81 1.38 26.21
CA LYS A 193 -10.82 2.42 25.90
C LYS A 193 -10.18 2.14 24.54
N SER A 194 -10.13 3.16 23.68
CA SER A 194 -9.61 3.03 22.32
C SER A 194 -8.20 2.44 22.35
N PRO A 195 -7.92 1.35 21.60
CA PRO A 195 -6.56 0.81 21.50
C PRO A 195 -5.67 1.92 20.93
N GLY A 196 -4.47 2.10 21.51
CA GLY A 196 -3.62 3.28 21.36
C GLY A 196 -3.45 3.86 19.95
N ASP A 197 -3.07 5.14 19.89
CA ASP A 197 -3.03 6.00 18.69
C ASP A 197 -2.34 5.37 17.46
N ILE A 198 -3.13 4.81 16.53
CA ILE A 198 -2.64 4.15 15.30
C ILE A 198 -2.01 5.13 14.29
N LYS A 199 -2.08 6.44 14.55
CA LYS A 199 -1.56 7.48 13.66
C LYS A 199 -0.06 7.34 13.43
N LYS A 200 0.73 6.99 14.46
CA LYS A 200 2.19 6.84 14.33
C LYS A 200 2.59 5.67 13.41
N PRO A 201 2.09 4.44 13.61
CA PRO A 201 2.32 3.35 12.65
C PRO A 201 1.88 3.68 11.23
N MET A 202 0.73 4.34 11.09
CA MET A 202 0.22 4.74 9.77
C MET A 202 1.10 5.79 9.10
N LEU A 203 1.62 6.77 9.85
CA LEU A 203 2.56 7.75 9.31
C LEU A 203 3.86 7.10 8.85
N VAL A 204 4.39 6.16 9.65
CA VAL A 204 5.61 5.43 9.29
C VAL A 204 5.37 4.53 8.07
N LEU A 205 4.22 3.86 7.98
CA LEU A 205 3.83 3.10 6.79
C LEU A 205 3.69 4.01 5.56
N PHE A 206 3.04 5.16 5.73
CA PHE A 206 2.90 6.15 4.66
C PHE A 206 4.27 6.60 4.15
N LEU A 207 5.19 6.97 5.04
CA LEU A 207 6.55 7.35 4.66
C LEU A 207 7.28 6.17 3.99
N PHE A 208 7.10 4.96 4.50
CA PHE A 208 7.72 3.75 3.94
C PHE A 208 7.29 3.49 2.50
N VAL A 209 5.98 3.53 2.25
CA VAL A 209 5.43 3.32 0.91
C VAL A 209 5.81 4.47 0.00
N ALA A 210 5.77 5.73 0.46
CA ALA A 210 6.19 6.86 -0.37
C ALA A 210 7.67 6.76 -0.77
N VAL A 211 8.57 6.46 0.17
CA VAL A 211 10.02 6.36 -0.10
C VAL A 211 10.34 5.22 -1.07
N ILE A 212 9.72 4.05 -0.89
CA ILE A 212 10.02 2.89 -1.76
C ILE A 212 9.45 3.05 -3.17
N THR A 213 8.38 3.83 -3.35
CA THR A 213 7.71 4.00 -4.66
C THR A 213 8.27 5.17 -5.47
N VAL A 214 9.13 6.01 -4.88
CA VAL A 214 9.95 6.99 -5.63
C VAL A 214 10.77 6.31 -6.73
N THR A 215 11.28 5.11 -6.48
CA THR A 215 12.04 4.35 -7.50
C THR A 215 11.18 3.98 -8.70
N SER A 216 9.89 3.71 -8.49
CA SER A 216 8.94 3.42 -9.57
C SER A 216 8.64 4.67 -10.41
N GLY A 217 8.51 5.86 -9.80
CA GLY A 217 8.37 7.11 -10.55
C GLY A 217 9.60 7.41 -11.42
N LEU A 218 10.80 7.22 -10.85
CA LEU A 218 12.06 7.44 -11.55
C LEU A 218 12.26 6.48 -12.75
N MET A 219 11.74 5.26 -12.66
CA MET A 219 11.75 4.28 -13.73
C MET A 219 11.05 4.80 -14.99
N TYR A 220 9.89 5.46 -14.87
CA TYR A 220 9.15 6.01 -16.01
C TYR A 220 9.93 7.07 -16.78
N GLN A 221 10.78 7.84 -16.10
CA GLN A 221 11.52 8.94 -16.69
C GLN A 221 12.94 8.57 -17.16
N VAL A 222 13.55 7.52 -16.57
CA VAL A 222 14.96 7.18 -16.84
C VAL A 222 15.09 5.87 -17.63
N ILE A 223 14.33 4.83 -17.27
CA ILE A 223 14.50 3.49 -17.84
C ILE A 223 13.58 3.28 -19.02
N ASN A 224 12.28 3.55 -18.87
CA ASN A 224 11.29 3.26 -19.91
C ASN A 224 11.60 3.94 -21.27
N PRO A 225 11.98 5.24 -21.31
CA PRO A 225 12.27 5.90 -22.58
C PRO A 225 13.45 5.28 -23.34
N ALA A 226 14.42 4.71 -22.61
CA ALA A 226 15.59 4.07 -23.21
C ALA A 226 15.25 2.80 -24.03
N PHE A 227 14.08 2.21 -23.80
CA PHE A 227 13.61 0.99 -24.45
C PHE A 227 12.37 1.18 -25.32
N GLU A 228 11.90 2.41 -25.51
CA GLU A 228 10.66 2.72 -26.24
C GLU A 228 10.66 2.21 -27.69
N HIS A 229 11.85 2.09 -28.30
CA HIS A 229 12.04 1.54 -29.63
C HIS A 229 11.62 0.05 -29.77
N LEU A 230 11.48 -0.69 -28.66
CA LEU A 230 11.08 -2.10 -28.62
C LEU A 230 9.56 -2.28 -28.45
N THR A 231 8.76 -1.50 -29.19
CA THR A 231 7.29 -1.38 -29.05
C THR A 231 6.56 -2.71 -28.87
N GLY A 232 6.91 -3.73 -29.67
CA GLY A 232 6.30 -5.06 -29.58
C GLY A 232 6.56 -5.75 -28.24
N LEU A 233 7.80 -5.74 -27.74
CA LEU A 233 8.17 -6.41 -26.49
C LEU A 233 7.68 -5.62 -25.26
N VAL A 234 7.85 -4.30 -25.28
CA VAL A 234 7.44 -3.40 -24.20
C VAL A 234 5.92 -3.43 -23.97
N SER A 235 5.12 -3.62 -25.02
CA SER A 235 3.65 -3.61 -24.92
C SER A 235 3.05 -4.66 -23.96
N TRP A 236 3.69 -5.82 -23.81
CA TRP A 236 3.17 -6.93 -22.99
C TRP A 236 4.14 -7.44 -21.94
N TYR A 237 5.44 -7.44 -22.23
CA TYR A 237 6.42 -8.05 -21.32
C TYR A 237 6.61 -7.20 -20.06
N TRP A 238 6.49 -5.88 -20.16
CA TRP A 238 6.76 -4.97 -19.05
C TRP A 238 6.07 -5.38 -17.73
N ALA A 239 4.80 -5.79 -17.76
CA ALA A 239 4.07 -6.19 -16.56
C ALA A 239 4.19 -7.71 -16.23
N ALA A 240 4.81 -8.52 -17.09
CA ALA A 240 4.91 -9.96 -16.89
C ALA A 240 5.80 -10.35 -15.69
N PRO A 241 7.02 -9.80 -15.50
CA PRO A 241 7.83 -10.06 -14.31
C PRO A 241 7.13 -9.67 -13.01
N TYR A 242 6.39 -8.56 -13.03
CA TYR A 242 5.57 -8.11 -11.90
C TYR A 242 4.53 -9.17 -11.51
N ILE A 243 3.76 -9.68 -12.49
CA ILE A 243 2.75 -10.73 -12.26
C ILE A 243 3.40 -12.02 -11.72
N VAL A 244 4.56 -12.41 -12.27
CA VAL A 244 5.29 -13.61 -11.82
C VAL A 244 5.74 -13.46 -10.36
N ALA A 245 6.29 -12.30 -9.99
CA ALA A 245 6.70 -12.02 -8.61
C ALA A 245 5.51 -12.06 -7.64
N LEU A 246 4.37 -11.48 -8.02
CA LEU A 246 3.14 -11.55 -7.25
C LEU A 246 2.64 -12.98 -7.07
N ALA A 247 2.62 -13.78 -8.15
CA ALA A 247 2.18 -15.16 -8.12
C ALA A 247 3.09 -16.04 -7.23
N PHE A 248 4.40 -15.80 -7.28
CA PHE A 248 5.36 -16.43 -6.39
C PHE A 248 5.08 -16.10 -4.93
N MET A 249 4.98 -14.81 -4.60
CA MET A 249 4.72 -14.36 -3.22
C MET A 249 3.34 -14.76 -2.68
N ARG A 250 2.32 -14.86 -3.55
CA ARG A 250 0.98 -15.34 -3.19
C ARG A 250 0.99 -16.73 -2.56
N ASN A 251 1.86 -17.61 -3.06
CA ASN A 251 1.91 -19.02 -2.66
C ASN A 251 2.87 -19.28 -1.49
N LEU A 252 3.67 -18.29 -1.10
CA LEU A 252 4.58 -18.40 0.05
C LEU A 252 3.78 -18.33 1.36
N SER A 253 4.01 -19.33 2.22
CA SER A 253 3.17 -19.58 3.41
C SER A 253 3.17 -18.40 4.39
N PRO A 254 1.99 -17.89 4.81
CA PRO A 254 1.87 -16.76 5.74
C PRO A 254 2.33 -17.07 7.17
N LYS A 255 2.79 -18.28 7.48
CA LYS A 255 3.13 -18.72 8.84
C LYS A 255 4.46 -18.15 9.37
N ASN A 256 5.39 -17.74 8.50
CA ASN A 256 6.68 -17.19 8.92
C ASN A 256 6.80 -15.69 8.64
N LYS A 257 6.40 -14.84 9.60
CA LYS A 257 6.59 -13.38 9.52
C LYS A 257 8.06 -12.96 9.28
N ALA A 258 9.03 -13.79 9.68
CA ALA A 258 10.45 -13.57 9.43
C ALA A 258 10.81 -13.62 7.93
N GLN A 259 10.11 -14.43 7.12
CA GLN A 259 10.34 -14.51 5.67
C GLN A 259 9.88 -13.24 4.94
N ARG A 260 8.89 -12.50 5.48
CA ARG A 260 8.39 -11.27 4.84
C ARG A 260 9.44 -10.17 4.77
N SER A 261 10.25 -10.00 5.82
CA SER A 261 11.35 -9.04 5.78
C SER A 261 12.46 -9.47 4.83
N GLN A 262 12.67 -10.77 4.61
CA GLN A 262 13.67 -11.27 3.67
C GLN A 262 13.31 -10.93 2.23
N PHE A 263 12.03 -11.04 1.84
CA PHE A 263 11.57 -10.63 0.51
C PHE A 263 11.79 -9.15 0.25
N LEU A 264 11.61 -8.29 1.25
CA LEU A 264 11.96 -6.88 1.12
C LEU A 264 13.43 -6.71 0.72
N TYR A 265 14.37 -7.37 1.39
CA TYR A 265 15.79 -7.30 1.04
C TYR A 265 16.12 -7.90 -0.34
N ILE A 266 15.41 -8.96 -0.76
CA ILE A 266 15.54 -9.52 -2.11
C ILE A 266 15.12 -8.48 -3.14
N GLY A 267 13.96 -7.85 -2.98
CA GLY A 267 13.50 -6.78 -3.87
C GLY A 267 14.47 -5.59 -3.91
N MET A 268 15.05 -5.21 -2.77
CA MET A 268 16.07 -4.15 -2.72
C MET A 268 17.30 -4.50 -3.55
N GLY A 269 17.81 -5.73 -3.43
CA GLY A 269 18.91 -6.22 -4.24
C GLY A 269 18.58 -6.25 -5.74
N MET A 270 17.35 -6.65 -6.09
CA MET A 270 16.87 -6.67 -7.47
C MET A 270 16.82 -5.26 -8.09
N ILE A 271 16.32 -4.24 -7.37
CA ILE A 271 16.31 -2.86 -7.88
C ILE A 271 17.74 -2.35 -8.13
N VAL A 272 18.67 -2.56 -7.20
CA VAL A 272 20.07 -2.12 -7.39
C VAL A 272 20.68 -2.82 -8.60
N ALA A 273 20.47 -4.14 -8.72
CA ALA A 273 20.94 -4.90 -9.86
C ALA A 273 20.33 -4.40 -11.18
N ALA A 274 19.06 -4.00 -11.20
CA ALA A 274 18.39 -3.44 -12.38
C ALA A 274 19.06 -2.14 -12.84
N PHE A 275 19.35 -1.20 -11.93
CA PHE A 275 20.03 0.05 -12.29
C PHE A 275 21.49 -0.16 -12.71
N ILE A 276 22.21 -1.07 -12.05
CA ILE A 276 23.60 -1.41 -12.44
C ILE A 276 23.63 -2.04 -13.83
N THR A 277 22.75 -3.02 -14.09
CA THR A 277 22.68 -3.67 -15.40
C THR A 277 22.23 -2.68 -16.49
N PHE A 278 21.30 -1.78 -16.18
CA PHE A 278 20.90 -0.69 -17.09
C PHE A 278 22.07 0.20 -17.50
N MET A 279 23.00 0.50 -16.58
CA MET A 279 24.20 1.29 -16.90
C MET A 279 25.24 0.53 -17.74
N LEU A 280 25.30 -0.80 -17.62
CA LEU A 280 26.35 -1.62 -18.23
C LEU A 280 25.97 -2.18 -19.61
N LEU A 281 24.67 -2.25 -19.92
CA LEU A 281 24.16 -2.95 -21.10
C LEU A 281 23.88 -2.00 -22.28
N SER A 282 23.86 -2.56 -23.49
CA SER A 282 23.81 -1.84 -24.77
C SER A 282 22.39 -1.52 -25.26
N ARG A 283 21.39 -1.63 -24.37
CA ARG A 283 19.96 -1.31 -24.58
C ARG A 283 19.23 -2.12 -25.66
N GLY A 284 19.69 -3.34 -25.95
CA GLY A 284 19.00 -4.27 -26.83
C GLY A 284 17.80 -4.99 -26.19
N ALA A 285 17.15 -5.88 -26.95
CA ALA A 285 15.99 -6.64 -26.47
C ALA A 285 16.33 -7.57 -25.29
N VAL A 286 17.50 -8.21 -25.29
CA VAL A 286 17.95 -9.06 -24.18
C VAL A 286 18.20 -8.21 -22.93
N ASP A 287 18.74 -7.02 -23.12
CA ASP A 287 19.04 -6.09 -22.03
C ASP A 287 17.75 -5.59 -21.38
N TYR A 288 16.74 -5.28 -22.20
CA TYR A 288 15.40 -4.96 -21.72
C TYR A 288 14.83 -6.10 -20.87
N LEU A 289 14.87 -7.34 -21.35
CA LEU A 289 14.37 -8.49 -20.58
C LEU A 289 15.05 -8.60 -19.21
N ILE A 290 16.36 -8.37 -19.12
CA ILE A 290 17.11 -8.44 -17.86
C ILE A 290 16.71 -7.29 -16.92
N VAL A 291 16.80 -6.04 -17.40
CA VAL A 291 16.55 -4.84 -16.60
C VAL A 291 15.09 -4.81 -16.13
N ASP A 292 14.14 -5.03 -17.04
CA ASP A 292 12.71 -5.04 -16.76
C ASP A 292 12.33 -6.17 -15.80
N THR A 293 12.88 -7.38 -15.97
CA THR A 293 12.62 -8.49 -15.05
C THR A 293 13.04 -8.18 -13.63
N LEU A 294 14.24 -7.62 -13.46
CA LEU A 294 14.74 -7.24 -12.15
C LEU A 294 13.92 -6.10 -11.54
N MET A 295 13.60 -5.08 -12.34
CA MET A 295 12.88 -3.89 -11.89
C MET A 295 11.43 -4.19 -11.50
N LEU A 296 10.65 -4.75 -12.43
CA LEU A 296 9.22 -4.97 -12.24
C LEU A 296 8.97 -6.17 -11.32
N GLY A 297 9.87 -7.16 -11.30
CA GLY A 297 9.89 -8.19 -10.28
C GLY A 297 10.05 -7.61 -8.87
N ALA A 298 10.97 -6.66 -8.67
CA ALA A 298 11.15 -5.98 -7.39
C ALA A 298 9.93 -5.12 -6.99
N CYS A 299 9.37 -4.37 -7.94
CA CYS A 299 8.14 -3.59 -7.72
C CYS A 299 6.98 -4.48 -7.27
N GLY A 300 6.81 -5.66 -7.90
CA GLY A 300 5.80 -6.64 -7.50
C GLY A 300 6.01 -7.15 -6.07
N ILE A 301 7.27 -7.37 -5.68
CA ILE A 301 7.60 -7.77 -4.31
C ILE A 301 7.22 -6.69 -3.30
N PHE A 302 7.60 -5.45 -3.60
CA PHE A 302 7.33 -4.30 -2.74
C PHE A 302 5.84 -4.03 -2.60
N ASP A 303 5.10 -4.02 -3.70
CA ASP A 303 3.67 -3.80 -3.72
C ASP A 303 2.93 -4.79 -2.83
N LEU A 304 3.18 -6.09 -3.02
CA LEU A 304 2.50 -7.07 -2.21
C LEU A 304 2.93 -7.04 -0.74
N PHE A 305 4.19 -6.67 -0.47
CA PHE A 305 4.68 -6.49 0.90
C PHE A 305 3.91 -5.40 1.64
N TRP A 306 3.79 -4.19 1.08
CA TRP A 306 3.10 -3.10 1.78
C TRP A 306 1.57 -3.20 1.72
N TRP A 307 0.98 -3.77 0.65
CA TRP A 307 -0.46 -4.11 0.62
C TRP A 307 -0.83 -5.11 1.72
N SER A 308 0.06 -6.05 2.02
CA SER A 308 -0.11 -7.00 3.13
C SER A 308 -0.13 -6.27 4.48
N ILE A 309 0.76 -5.29 4.68
CA ILE A 309 0.79 -4.48 5.90
C ILE A 309 -0.49 -3.65 6.05
N ILE A 310 -0.94 -2.97 4.99
CA ILE A 310 -2.23 -2.26 5.01
C ILE A 310 -3.36 -3.23 5.36
N GLY A 311 -3.41 -4.39 4.71
CA GLY A 311 -4.41 -5.42 4.97
C GLY A 311 -4.46 -5.86 6.43
N GLU A 312 -3.32 -5.98 7.11
CA GLU A 312 -3.27 -6.28 8.55
C GLU A 312 -3.77 -5.13 9.41
N THR A 313 -3.55 -3.88 8.98
CA THR A 313 -3.93 -2.69 9.75
C THR A 313 -5.43 -2.39 9.73
N LEU A 314 -6.18 -2.94 8.76
CA LEU A 314 -7.63 -2.74 8.63
C LEU A 314 -8.41 -3.19 9.87
N ASP A 315 -7.90 -4.16 10.63
CA ASP A 315 -8.58 -4.66 11.84
C ASP A 315 -8.51 -3.67 13.00
N TYR A 316 -7.50 -2.80 13.02
CA TYR A 316 -7.24 -1.87 14.12
C TYR A 316 -7.82 -0.48 13.87
N SER A 317 -8.57 -0.30 12.78
CA SER A 317 -9.23 0.95 12.46
C SER A 317 -10.74 0.79 12.41
N GLU A 318 -11.42 1.79 12.97
CA GLU A 318 -12.87 1.98 12.85
C GLU A 318 -13.29 2.23 11.41
N ASN A 319 -12.41 2.82 10.59
CA ASN A 319 -12.68 3.12 9.18
C ASN A 319 -11.65 2.44 8.25
N PRO A 320 -11.97 1.24 7.74
CA PRO A 320 -11.12 0.50 6.80
C PRO A 320 -10.82 1.27 5.52
N SER A 321 -11.78 1.99 4.96
CA SER A 321 -11.56 2.77 3.72
C SER A 321 -10.59 3.92 3.92
N LYS A 322 -10.64 4.57 5.09
CA LYS A 322 -9.67 5.61 5.42
C LYS A 322 -8.25 5.06 5.50
N MET A 323 -8.04 3.92 6.14
CA MET A 323 -6.70 3.31 6.24
C MET A 323 -6.21 2.81 4.89
N PHE A 324 -7.08 2.14 4.15
CA PHE A 324 -6.75 1.63 2.83
C PHE A 324 -6.40 2.79 1.86
N GLY A 325 -7.22 3.84 1.85
CA GLY A 325 -7.01 5.04 1.03
C GLY A 325 -5.74 5.82 1.39
N ILE A 326 -5.50 6.10 2.68
CA ILE A 326 -4.26 6.77 3.11
C ILE A 326 -3.04 5.93 2.75
N GLY A 327 -3.07 4.62 3.00
CA GLY A 327 -1.96 3.73 2.66
C GLY A 327 -1.66 3.68 1.16
N LEU A 328 -2.68 3.57 0.30
CA LEU A 328 -2.52 3.60 -1.15
C LEU A 328 -2.10 4.98 -1.68
N SER A 329 -2.55 6.08 -1.05
CA SER A 329 -2.17 7.44 -1.46
C SER A 329 -0.67 7.70 -1.30
N ALA A 330 0.00 7.01 -0.38
CA ALA A 330 1.45 7.08 -0.22
C ALA A 330 2.19 6.58 -1.48
N ASN A 331 1.68 5.52 -2.12
CA ASN A 331 2.24 5.00 -3.38
C ASN A 331 2.14 6.06 -4.48
N VAL A 332 0.95 6.64 -4.64
CA VAL A 332 0.73 7.69 -5.64
C VAL A 332 1.64 8.91 -5.39
N LEU A 333 1.82 9.31 -4.13
CA LEU A 333 2.72 10.39 -3.77
C LEU A 333 4.18 10.05 -4.11
N GLY A 334 4.65 8.83 -3.78
CA GLY A 334 6.01 8.42 -4.08
C GLY A 334 6.28 8.34 -5.58
N VAL A 335 5.37 7.75 -6.36
CA VAL A 335 5.46 7.74 -7.83
C VAL A 335 5.51 9.17 -8.38
N LEU A 336 4.62 10.06 -7.92
CA LEU A 336 4.63 11.47 -8.34
C LEU A 336 5.94 12.18 -7.98
N CYS A 337 6.48 11.97 -6.79
CA CYS A 337 7.76 12.53 -6.39
C CYS A 337 8.91 12.00 -7.26
N GLY A 338 8.93 10.70 -7.56
CA GLY A 338 9.91 10.08 -8.44
C GLY A 338 9.83 10.60 -9.88
N ASP A 339 8.61 10.79 -10.39
CA ASP A 339 8.34 11.34 -11.71
C ASP A 339 8.84 12.79 -11.83
N VAL A 340 8.47 13.66 -10.89
CA VAL A 340 8.95 15.06 -10.84
C VAL A 340 10.47 15.13 -10.72
N LEU A 341 11.08 14.28 -9.88
CA LEU A 341 12.54 14.18 -9.79
C LEU A 341 13.16 13.74 -11.11
N GLY A 342 12.58 12.75 -11.78
CA GLY A 342 13.02 12.26 -13.08
C GLY A 342 12.99 13.36 -14.15
N VAL A 343 11.88 14.10 -14.25
CA VAL A 343 11.75 15.26 -15.16
C VAL A 343 12.79 16.33 -14.84
N MET A 344 13.04 16.62 -13.56
CA MET A 344 14.09 17.57 -13.18
C MET A 344 15.47 17.09 -13.64
N ILE A 345 15.81 15.81 -13.47
CA ILE A 345 17.10 15.25 -13.87
C ILE A 345 17.26 15.30 -15.40
N THR A 346 16.24 14.89 -16.15
CA THR A 346 16.31 14.85 -17.63
C THR A 346 16.29 16.25 -18.25
N SER A 347 15.68 17.23 -17.59
CA SER A 347 15.65 18.63 -18.05
C SER A 347 17.02 19.32 -18.08
N ILE A 348 18.01 18.81 -17.34
CA ILE A 348 19.37 19.37 -17.26
C ILE A 348 20.18 19.06 -18.55
N GLN A 349 19.63 18.27 -19.49
CA GLN A 349 20.27 17.92 -20.77
C GLN A 349 21.67 17.29 -20.61
N LEU A 350 21.86 16.51 -19.55
CA LEU A 350 23.09 15.75 -19.33
C LEU A 350 23.16 14.52 -20.25
N PRO A 351 24.37 13.99 -20.50
CA PRO A 351 24.53 12.68 -21.13
C PRO A 351 23.74 11.60 -20.38
N GLU A 352 23.17 10.66 -21.13
CA GLU A 352 22.29 9.62 -20.55
C GLU A 352 22.97 8.78 -19.46
N ALA A 353 24.28 8.56 -19.56
CA ALA A 353 25.06 7.87 -18.54
C ALA A 353 25.08 8.63 -17.20
N GLU A 354 25.15 9.96 -17.22
CA GLU A 354 25.12 10.79 -16.02
C GLU A 354 23.73 10.80 -15.39
N VAL A 355 22.67 10.86 -16.21
CA VAL A 355 21.27 10.73 -15.77
C VAL A 355 21.06 9.41 -15.04
N ALA A 356 21.56 8.29 -15.58
CA ALA A 356 21.47 6.98 -14.95
C ALA A 356 22.22 6.91 -13.61
N VAL A 357 23.39 7.56 -13.50
CA VAL A 357 24.17 7.64 -12.25
C VAL A 357 23.44 8.44 -11.18
N ILE A 358 22.84 9.58 -11.54
CA ILE A 358 22.03 10.37 -10.61
C ILE A 358 20.83 9.55 -10.14
N ALA A 359 20.17 8.85 -11.06
CA ALA A 359 19.02 8.01 -10.73
C ALA A 359 19.40 6.85 -9.78
N LEU A 360 20.50 6.17 -10.05
CA LEU A 360 21.06 5.14 -9.16
C LEU A 360 21.41 5.72 -7.79
N THR A 361 21.92 6.95 -7.72
CA THR A 361 22.23 7.61 -6.45
C THR A 361 20.96 7.83 -5.61
N VAL A 362 19.89 8.32 -6.24
CA VAL A 362 18.58 8.46 -5.57
C VAL A 362 18.09 7.10 -5.06
N VAL A 363 18.17 6.06 -5.88
CA VAL A 363 17.80 4.69 -5.52
C VAL A 363 18.62 4.16 -4.35
N CYS A 364 19.94 4.36 -4.35
CA CYS A 364 20.79 3.96 -3.24
C CYS A 364 20.40 4.66 -1.93
N ILE A 365 20.08 5.97 -1.99
CA ILE A 365 19.62 6.74 -0.83
C ILE A 365 18.28 6.20 -0.31
N THR A 366 17.29 5.95 -1.18
CA THR A 366 15.99 5.41 -0.77
C THR A 366 16.15 4.04 -0.10
N LEU A 367 17.03 3.19 -0.63
CA LEU A 367 17.30 1.85 -0.10
C LEU A 367 18.07 1.88 1.22
N VAL A 368 18.88 2.90 1.51
CA VAL A 368 19.51 3.08 2.83
C VAL A 368 18.48 3.48 3.89
N ILE A 369 17.47 4.28 3.52
CA ILE A 369 16.39 4.73 4.41
C ILE A 369 15.40 3.59 4.73
N LEU A 370 15.28 2.60 3.85
CA LEU A 370 14.23 1.59 3.92
C LEU A 370 14.36 0.61 5.12
N PRO A 371 15.54 0.05 5.47
CA PRO A 371 15.70 -0.83 6.63
C PRO A 371 15.35 -0.20 8.00
N PRO A 372 15.82 1.01 8.36
CA PRO A 372 15.46 1.61 9.64
C PRO A 372 13.95 1.90 9.72
N LEU A 373 13.35 2.29 8.59
CA LEU A 373 11.92 2.58 8.50
C LEU A 373 11.08 1.30 8.64
N ASN A 374 11.50 0.20 7.99
CA ASN A 374 10.89 -1.12 8.18
C ASN A 374 11.03 -1.63 9.63
N ARG A 375 12.19 -1.41 10.26
CA ARG A 375 12.42 -1.78 11.67
C ARG A 375 11.47 -1.00 12.59
N GLN A 376 11.36 0.32 12.40
CA GLN A 376 10.42 1.16 13.15
C GLN A 376 8.96 0.72 12.93
N LEU A 377 8.56 0.51 11.68
CA LEU A 377 7.21 0.07 11.33
C LEU A 377 6.88 -1.26 11.99
N THR A 378 7.78 -2.24 11.89
CA THR A 378 7.61 -3.56 12.50
C THR A 378 7.52 -3.46 14.02
N MET A 379 8.33 -2.60 14.65
CA MET A 379 8.26 -2.37 16.10
C MET A 379 6.91 -1.76 16.52
N LEU A 380 6.45 -0.73 15.81
CA LEU A 380 5.18 -0.06 16.09
C LEU A 380 3.97 -0.98 15.85
N LEU A 381 3.95 -1.71 14.73
CA LEU A 381 2.87 -2.65 14.44
C LEU A 381 2.80 -3.74 15.50
N LYS A 382 3.95 -4.30 15.91
CA LYS A 382 4.01 -5.24 17.03
C LYS A 382 3.43 -4.60 18.29
N SER A 383 3.88 -3.41 18.70
CA SER A 383 3.36 -2.79 19.92
C SER A 383 1.84 -2.59 19.89
N HIS A 384 1.23 -2.22 18.75
CA HIS A 384 -0.23 -2.12 18.65
C HIS A 384 -0.95 -3.48 18.64
N VAL A 385 -0.42 -4.48 17.94
CA VAL A 385 -0.98 -5.85 17.95
C VAL A 385 -0.95 -6.41 19.38
N TYR A 386 0.12 -6.16 20.12
CA TYR A 386 0.27 -6.67 21.48
C TYR A 386 -0.52 -5.86 22.51
N LEU A 387 -0.56 -4.53 22.42
CA LEU A 387 -1.36 -3.69 23.32
C LEU A 387 -2.87 -3.92 23.13
N SER A 388 -3.32 -4.12 21.89
CA SER A 388 -4.72 -4.48 21.63
C SER A 388 -5.06 -5.89 22.12
N ALA A 389 -4.14 -6.85 22.03
CA ALA A 389 -4.32 -8.17 22.62
C ALA A 389 -4.35 -8.15 24.15
N TYR A 390 -3.46 -7.38 24.79
CA TYR A 390 -3.41 -7.21 26.25
C TYR A 390 -4.63 -6.45 26.81
N ALA A 391 -5.08 -5.40 26.13
CA ALA A 391 -6.30 -4.66 26.49
C ALA A 391 -7.57 -5.52 26.41
N ASN A 392 -7.55 -6.60 25.62
CA ASN A 392 -8.66 -7.55 25.49
C ASN A 392 -8.57 -8.76 26.44
N MET A 393 -7.54 -8.84 27.29
CA MET A 393 -7.39 -9.89 28.32
C MET A 393 -8.19 -9.55 29.58
N THR A 394 -8.67 -10.57 30.30
CA THR A 394 -9.37 -10.40 31.58
C THR A 394 -8.41 -9.91 32.67
N GLU A 395 -8.88 -9.14 33.67
CA GLU A 395 -8.05 -8.60 34.77
C GLU A 395 -7.21 -9.68 35.51
N ASN A 396 -7.73 -10.90 35.64
CA ASN A 396 -7.00 -12.05 36.20
C ASN A 396 -5.80 -12.48 35.33
N GLN A 397 -5.93 -12.41 34.00
CA GLN A 397 -4.84 -12.72 33.07
C GLN A 397 -3.79 -11.60 33.06
N GLN A 398 -4.23 -10.34 33.15
CA GLN A 398 -3.33 -9.17 33.24
C GLN A 398 -2.50 -9.21 34.53
N SER A 399 -3.10 -9.61 35.65
CA SER A 399 -2.45 -9.73 36.96
C SER A 399 -1.47 -10.92 37.03
N ALA A 400 -1.76 -12.03 36.36
CA ALA A 400 -0.84 -13.16 36.22
C ALA A 400 0.43 -12.79 35.44
N VAL A 401 0.29 -11.95 34.39
CA VAL A 401 1.43 -11.41 33.63
C VAL A 401 2.37 -10.61 34.53
N VAL A 402 1.85 -9.73 35.39
CA VAL A 402 2.66 -8.90 36.29
C VAL A 402 3.37 -9.75 37.35
N CYS A 403 2.73 -10.83 37.83
CA CYS A 403 3.29 -11.67 38.88
C CYS A 403 4.47 -12.55 38.40
N GLN A 404 4.43 -13.03 37.14
CA GLN A 404 5.44 -13.90 36.54
C GLN A 404 6.74 -13.16 36.15
N LEU A 405 6.70 -11.82 36.07
CA LEU A 405 7.82 -10.97 35.63
C LEU A 405 8.88 -10.67 36.71
N LYS A 406 8.72 -11.21 37.93
CA LYS A 406 9.61 -10.98 39.09
C LYS A 406 11.02 -11.60 39.00
N LEU A 407 11.39 -12.28 37.91
CA LEU A 407 12.57 -13.16 37.85
C LEU A 407 13.80 -12.64 37.08
N ILE A 408 13.82 -11.39 36.60
CA ILE A 408 15.03 -10.77 36.01
C ILE A 408 15.26 -9.45 36.72
N ASP A 409 16.41 -9.31 37.39
CA ASP A 409 16.90 -8.18 38.20
C ASP A 409 15.79 -7.28 38.77
N PRO A 410 15.38 -7.49 40.05
CA PRO A 410 14.12 -6.97 40.55
C PRO A 410 13.96 -5.47 40.27
N LEU A 411 12.90 -5.16 39.53
CA LEU A 411 12.46 -3.78 39.37
C LEU A 411 12.18 -3.20 40.75
N THR A 412 12.62 -1.97 40.97
CA THR A 412 12.24 -1.21 42.15
C THR A 412 10.72 -0.99 42.15
N GLU A 413 10.12 -0.69 43.30
CA GLU A 413 8.67 -0.42 43.38
C GLU A 413 8.22 0.65 42.38
N ARG A 414 9.02 1.72 42.23
CA ARG A 414 8.75 2.78 41.24
C ARG A 414 8.88 2.32 39.80
N GLU A 415 9.83 1.46 39.50
CA GLU A 415 9.95 0.87 38.17
C GLU A 415 8.80 -0.10 37.87
N ASN A 416 8.28 -0.82 38.87
CA ASN A 416 7.09 -1.66 38.72
C ASN A 416 5.82 -0.84 38.48
N GLU A 417 5.62 0.25 39.23
CA GLU A 417 4.52 1.21 38.99
C GLU A 417 4.59 1.77 37.56
N VAL A 418 5.77 2.23 37.14
CA VAL A 418 6.00 2.73 35.78
C VAL A 418 5.77 1.63 34.73
N LEU A 419 6.26 0.41 34.97
CA LEU A 419 6.06 -0.72 34.06
C LEU A 419 4.58 -1.05 33.89
N THR A 420 3.81 -1.04 34.98
CA THR A 420 2.37 -1.32 34.95
C THR A 420 1.63 -0.30 34.08
N LEU A 421 1.92 0.99 34.30
CA LEU A 421 1.35 2.07 33.50
C LEU A 421 1.85 2.06 32.04
N ILE A 422 3.04 1.50 31.80
CA ILE A 422 3.55 1.24 30.45
C ILE A 422 2.71 0.17 29.74
N LEU A 423 2.37 -0.91 30.43
CA LEU A 423 1.56 -2.02 29.93
C LEU A 423 0.11 -1.60 29.70
N ASP A 424 -0.40 -0.64 30.48
CA ASP A 424 -1.70 0.02 30.27
C ASP A 424 -1.72 0.98 29.06
N GLY A 425 -0.60 1.12 28.34
CA GLY A 425 -0.50 1.95 27.14
C GLY A 425 -0.35 3.46 27.40
N LYS A 426 -0.14 3.90 28.65
CA LYS A 426 -0.02 5.33 28.98
C LYS A 426 1.27 5.95 28.45
N THR A 427 1.23 7.15 27.88
CA THR A 427 2.41 7.94 27.49
C THR A 427 3.19 8.45 28.70
N ASN A 428 4.46 8.85 28.52
CA ASN A 428 5.28 9.35 29.65
C ASN A 428 4.63 10.56 30.37
N LYS A 429 3.89 11.39 29.62
CA LYS A 429 3.14 12.52 30.17
C LYS A 429 1.96 12.06 31.03
N GLU A 430 1.24 11.03 30.59
CA GLU A 430 0.13 10.44 31.35
C GLU A 430 0.62 9.66 32.58
N ILE A 431 1.75 8.98 32.46
CA ILE A 431 2.42 8.31 33.59
C ILE A 431 2.87 9.36 34.61
N ALA A 432 3.52 10.43 34.15
CA ALA A 432 3.96 11.54 34.99
C ALA A 432 2.79 12.18 35.76
N ALA A 433 1.67 12.42 35.07
CA ALA A 433 0.44 12.91 35.69
C ALA A 433 -0.16 11.90 36.68
N THR A 434 -0.19 10.61 36.34
CA THR A 434 -0.73 9.55 37.21
C THR A 434 0.10 9.39 38.49
N MET A 435 1.42 9.50 38.39
CA MET A 435 2.36 9.32 39.49
C MET A 435 2.69 10.63 40.23
N CYS A 436 2.15 11.78 39.77
CA CYS A 436 2.47 13.12 40.27
C CYS A 436 3.98 13.44 40.27
N VAL A 437 4.68 13.07 39.19
CA VAL A 437 6.13 13.32 39.00
C VAL A 437 6.41 14.08 37.70
N GLY A 438 7.65 14.52 37.49
CA GLY A 438 8.07 15.13 36.23
C GLY A 438 8.20 14.10 35.09
N GLU A 439 7.96 14.51 33.84
CA GLU A 439 8.16 13.64 32.67
C GLU A 439 9.61 13.16 32.53
N SER A 440 10.59 13.96 32.98
CA SER A 440 12.00 13.59 33.06
C SER A 440 12.24 12.43 34.02
N THR A 441 11.56 12.40 35.17
CA THR A 441 11.62 11.31 36.14
C THR A 441 11.05 10.01 35.56
N VAL A 442 9.94 10.11 34.82
CA VAL A 442 9.39 8.94 34.10
C VAL A 442 10.37 8.44 33.03
N LYS A 443 10.98 9.33 32.24
CA LYS A 443 12.00 8.96 31.24
C LYS A 443 13.19 8.24 31.88
N TYR A 444 13.61 8.67 33.06
CA TYR A 444 14.67 8.02 33.83
C TYR A 444 14.27 6.59 34.24
N HIS A 445 13.09 6.40 34.85
CA HIS A 445 12.61 5.06 35.21
C HIS A 445 12.41 4.16 33.99
N VAL A 446 11.85 4.68 32.89
CA VAL A 446 11.75 3.97 31.62
C VAL A 446 13.14 3.52 31.13
N GLY A 447 14.14 4.42 31.16
CA GLY A 447 15.51 4.10 30.77
C GLY A 447 16.13 2.98 31.60
N ASN A 448 15.93 3.00 32.91
CA ASN A 448 16.40 1.95 33.81
C ASN A 448 15.70 0.61 33.55
N ILE A 449 14.38 0.61 33.35
CA ILE A 449 13.62 -0.59 32.99
C ILE A 449 14.18 -1.17 31.68
N LEU A 450 14.34 -0.35 30.63
CA LEU A 450 14.90 -0.80 29.35
C LEU A 450 16.30 -1.42 29.51
N SER A 451 17.16 -0.77 30.30
CA SER A 451 18.50 -1.28 30.60
C SER A 451 18.47 -2.62 31.32
N LYS A 452 17.61 -2.77 32.34
CA LYS A 452 17.47 -4.02 33.12
C LYS A 452 16.96 -5.20 32.28
N TYR A 453 16.10 -4.92 31.30
CA TYR A 453 15.60 -5.94 30.37
C TYR A 453 16.48 -6.12 29.13
N GLY A 454 17.60 -5.40 29.00
CA GLY A 454 18.52 -5.51 27.87
C GLY A 454 17.89 -5.11 26.52
N VAL A 455 16.92 -4.19 26.54
CA VAL A 455 16.12 -3.78 25.38
C VAL A 455 16.31 -2.30 25.08
N SER A 456 16.20 -1.93 23.81
CA SER A 456 16.48 -0.57 23.34
C SER A 456 15.25 0.33 23.24
N SER A 457 14.04 -0.24 23.37
CA SER A 457 12.80 0.51 23.24
C SER A 457 11.66 -0.07 24.07
N ARG A 458 10.70 0.80 24.43
CA ARG A 458 9.46 0.41 25.11
C ARG A 458 8.68 -0.69 24.38
N ALA A 459 8.69 -0.68 23.04
CA ALA A 459 8.05 -1.71 22.24
C ALA A 459 8.79 -3.07 22.35
N GLU A 460 10.12 -3.03 22.37
CA GLU A 460 10.97 -4.21 22.54
C GLU A 460 10.83 -4.79 23.95
N LEU A 461 10.77 -3.94 24.98
CA LEU A 461 10.43 -4.31 26.36
C LEU A 461 9.14 -5.09 26.43
N ILE A 462 8.04 -4.52 25.91
CA ILE A 462 6.73 -5.19 25.89
C ILE A 462 6.81 -6.53 25.14
N SER A 463 7.49 -6.56 23.99
CA SER A 463 7.67 -7.80 23.23
C SER A 463 8.48 -8.86 23.97
N THR A 464 9.50 -8.48 24.74
CA THR A 464 10.36 -9.39 25.49
C THR A 464 9.62 -9.97 26.69
N LEU A 465 8.90 -9.12 27.45
CA LEU A 465 8.07 -9.53 28.58
C LEU A 465 7.02 -10.56 28.18
N LEU A 466 6.40 -10.40 27.01
CA LEU A 466 5.37 -11.30 26.51
C LEU A 466 5.95 -12.59 25.88
N LYS A 467 7.16 -12.56 25.31
CA LYS A 467 7.82 -13.77 24.78
C LYS A 467 8.20 -14.76 25.87
N ALA A 468 8.52 -14.28 27.07
CA ALA A 468 8.78 -15.13 28.22
C ALA A 468 7.57 -16.03 28.57
N GLN A 469 6.35 -15.66 28.17
CA GLN A 469 5.12 -16.41 28.43
C GLN A 469 4.84 -17.57 27.46
N ILE A 470 5.51 -17.62 26.29
CA ILE A 470 5.23 -18.64 25.25
C ILE A 470 6.15 -19.87 25.41
N LYS A 471 7.15 -19.77 26.29
CA LYS A 471 8.19 -20.80 26.50
C LYS A 471 7.96 -21.66 27.76
N GLU A 472 6.92 -21.37 28.54
CA GLU A 472 6.32 -22.26 29.54
C GLU A 472 4.98 -22.77 29.02
#